data_AF-A0A5J4V0C4-F1
#
_entry.id   AF-A0A5J4V0C4-F1
#
_cell.length_a   1.000
_cell.length_b   1.000
_cell.length_c   1.000
_cell.angle_alpha   90.00
_cell.angle_beta   90.00
_cell.angle_gamma   90.00
#
_symmetry.space_group_name_H-M   'P 1'
#
loop_
_entity.id
_entity.type
_entity.pdbx_description
1 polymer ?
#
loop_
_entity_poly.entity_id
_entity_poly.type
_entity_poly.pdbx_seq_one_letter_code
_entity_poly.pdbx_strand_id
1 'polypeptide(L)'
;MEETTFRPDQTSLFGTTSGADIQTIIPRLTQDLESDVTNLHIPALRQLLEIILDNRENKDLASKYKFMPLLNKFVGNVEENEEYVLSTTILHVIGVRNGSDDKMILAISR
;
A
#
# COMPACT_ATOMS: atom_id res chain seq x y z
N MET A 1 -4.77 -5.76 -47.02
CA MET A 1 -3.98 -5.00 -46.03
C MET A 1 -4.49 -5.38 -44.68
N GLU A 2 -3.80 -6.32 -44.05
CA GLU A 2 -3.96 -6.60 -42.62
C GLU A 2 -3.08 -5.60 -41.89
N GLU A 3 -3.59 -4.82 -40.93
CA GLU A 3 -2.72 -4.34 -39.86
C GLU A 3 -3.48 -3.99 -38.56
N THR A 4 -3.32 -4.92 -37.63
CA THR A 4 -3.11 -4.75 -36.18
C THR A 4 -4.22 -4.15 -35.33
N THR A 5 -4.95 -5.06 -34.68
CA THR A 5 -5.51 -4.91 -33.33
C THR A 5 -4.47 -4.30 -32.39
N PHE A 6 -4.69 -3.03 -32.02
CA PHE A 6 -3.96 -2.37 -30.96
C PHE A 6 -4.27 -3.09 -29.64
N ARG A 7 -3.35 -3.96 -29.20
CA ARG A 7 -3.36 -4.49 -27.83
C ARG A 7 -2.61 -3.47 -26.98
N PRO A 8 -3.26 -2.76 -26.05
CA PRO A 8 -2.51 -1.97 -25.09
C PRO A 8 -1.69 -2.94 -24.25
N ASP A 9 -0.38 -2.88 -24.46
CA ASP A 9 0.64 -3.57 -23.70
C ASP A 9 0.45 -3.25 -22.21
N GLN A 10 0.24 -4.30 -21.40
CA GLN A 10 -0.05 -4.23 -19.96
C GLN A 10 1.17 -3.81 -19.11
N THR A 11 2.09 -3.02 -19.65
CA THR A 11 3.36 -2.70 -18.98
C THR A 11 3.56 -1.19 -18.73
N SER A 12 2.50 -0.37 -18.89
CA SER A 12 2.52 1.04 -18.50
C SER A 12 1.30 1.45 -17.66
N LEU A 13 1.04 0.74 -16.56
CA LEU A 13 -0.02 1.13 -15.61
C LEU A 13 0.45 2.11 -14.52
N PHE A 14 1.77 2.31 -14.37
CA PHE A 14 2.35 3.14 -13.31
C PHE A 14 2.52 4.61 -13.75
N GLY A 15 1.45 5.17 -14.31
CA GLY A 15 1.33 6.62 -14.44
C GLY A 15 1.02 7.21 -13.08
N THR A 16 1.67 8.33 -12.73
CA THR A 16 1.42 9.14 -11.53
C THR A 16 -0.06 9.09 -11.15
N THR A 17 -0.41 8.34 -10.10
CA THR A 17 -1.82 8.13 -9.74
C THR A 17 -2.40 9.49 -9.37
N SER A 18 -3.39 9.98 -10.12
CA SER A 18 -3.96 11.32 -9.88
C SER A 18 -4.68 11.35 -8.55
N GLY A 19 -4.80 12.52 -7.92
CA GLY A 19 -5.53 12.67 -6.66
C GLY A 19 -6.99 12.20 -6.72
N ALA A 20 -7.62 12.24 -7.91
CA ALA A 20 -8.96 11.68 -8.13
C ALA A 20 -8.96 10.14 -8.14
N ASP A 21 -7.93 9.53 -8.72
CA ASP A 21 -7.74 8.07 -8.74
C ASP A 21 -7.44 7.55 -7.33
N ILE A 22 -6.66 8.28 -6.53
CA ILE A 22 -6.38 7.93 -5.13
C ILE A 22 -7.68 7.85 -4.30
N GLN A 23 -8.62 8.75 -4.55
CA GLN A 23 -9.90 8.78 -3.82
C GLN A 23 -10.83 7.60 -4.14
N THR A 24 -10.65 6.93 -5.28
CA THR A 24 -11.44 5.76 -5.68
C THR A 24 -10.69 4.46 -5.42
N ILE A 25 -9.36 4.46 -5.60
CA ILE A 25 -8.50 3.28 -5.42
C ILE A 25 -8.34 2.94 -3.95
N ILE A 26 -8.00 3.90 -3.07
CA ILE A 26 -7.75 3.57 -1.66
C ILE A 26 -8.97 2.93 -0.98
N PRO A 27 -10.21 3.42 -1.11
CA PRO A 27 -11.38 2.73 -0.54
C PRO A 27 -11.49 1.28 -0.99
N ARG A 28 -11.27 0.99 -2.28
CA ARG A 28 -11.28 -0.37 -2.81
C ARG A 28 -10.19 -1.21 -2.16
N LEU A 29 -8.95 -0.69 -2.09
CA LEU A 29 -7.84 -1.40 -1.45
C LEU A 29 -8.14 -1.66 0.03
N THR A 30 -8.75 -0.71 0.75
CA THR A 30 -9.17 -0.90 2.14
C THR A 30 -10.18 -2.04 2.25
N GLN A 31 -11.18 -2.11 1.36
CA GLN A 31 -12.13 -3.23 1.35
C GLN A 31 -11.46 -4.58 1.08
N ASP A 32 -10.53 -4.62 0.11
CA ASP A 32 -9.77 -5.82 -0.21
C ASP A 32 -8.93 -6.28 1.01
N LEU A 33 -8.33 -5.32 1.74
CA LEU A 33 -7.55 -5.57 2.96
C LEU A 33 -8.39 -5.86 4.21
N GLU A 34 -9.67 -5.49 4.25
CA GLU A 34 -10.59 -5.83 5.35
C GLU A 34 -11.27 -7.19 5.15
N SER A 35 -11.31 -7.67 3.91
CA SER A 35 -11.91 -8.96 3.55
C SER A 35 -11.19 -10.15 4.23
N ASP A 36 -11.89 -11.28 4.32
CA ASP A 36 -11.32 -12.58 4.69
C ASP A 36 -10.64 -13.29 3.51
N VAL A 37 -10.73 -12.72 2.30
CA VAL A 37 -10.20 -13.30 1.06
C VAL A 37 -8.70 -12.98 0.94
N THR A 38 -7.87 -13.83 1.53
CA THR A 38 -6.43 -13.60 1.69
C THR A 38 -5.65 -13.42 0.39
N ASN A 39 -6.09 -14.01 -0.72
CA ASN A 39 -5.42 -13.83 -2.02
C ASN A 39 -5.57 -12.41 -2.60
N LEU A 40 -6.40 -11.55 -2.01
CA LEU A 40 -6.52 -10.13 -2.37
C LEU A 40 -5.57 -9.24 -1.57
N HIS A 41 -5.06 -9.70 -0.43
CA HIS A 41 -4.27 -8.86 0.46
C HIS A 41 -2.93 -8.44 -0.14
N ILE A 42 -2.12 -9.39 -0.62
CA ILE A 42 -0.81 -9.10 -1.21
C ILE A 42 -0.90 -8.10 -2.38
N PRO A 43 -1.76 -8.30 -3.40
CA PRO A 43 -1.86 -7.32 -4.49
C PRO A 43 -2.39 -5.96 -4.02
N ALA A 44 -3.23 -5.92 -2.97
CA ALA A 44 -3.71 -4.66 -2.42
C ALA A 44 -2.62 -3.92 -1.62
N LEU A 45 -1.82 -4.63 -0.82
CA LEU A 45 -0.69 -4.08 -0.07
C LEU A 45 0.39 -3.53 -1.01
N ARG A 46 0.71 -4.22 -2.11
CA ARG A 46 1.68 -3.74 -3.10
C ARG A 46 1.24 -2.43 -3.74
N GLN A 47 0.00 -2.36 -4.22
CA GLN A 47 -0.57 -1.12 -4.78
C GLN A 47 -0.62 0.00 -3.75
N LEU A 48 -0.96 -0.32 -2.50
CA LEU A 48 -0.97 0.67 -1.43
C LEU A 48 0.45 1.23 -1.17
N LEU A 49 1.47 0.37 -1.16
CA LEU A 49 2.87 0.79 -1.02
C LEU A 49 3.29 1.73 -2.15
N GLU A 50 2.94 1.43 -3.40
CA GLU A 50 3.24 2.29 -4.54
C GLU A 50 2.62 3.68 -4.38
N ILE A 51 1.32 3.75 -4.05
CA ILE A 51 0.61 5.01 -3.80
C ILE A 51 1.30 5.79 -2.67
N ILE A 52 1.67 5.12 -1.58
CA ILE A 52 2.36 5.73 -0.44
C ILE A 52 3.74 6.24 -0.84
N LEU A 53 4.47 5.53 -1.70
CA LEU A 53 5.79 5.93 -2.17
C LEU A 53 5.72 7.15 -3.09
N ASP A 54 4.76 7.18 -4.02
CA ASP A 54 4.53 8.28 -4.98
C ASP A 54 4.02 9.56 -4.29
N ASN A 55 3.22 9.43 -3.23
CA ASN A 55 2.69 10.57 -2.48
C ASN A 55 3.60 10.90 -1.28
N ARG A 56 4.50 11.88 -1.44
CA ARG A 56 5.41 12.33 -0.37
C ARG A 56 4.69 12.83 0.88
N GLU A 57 3.57 13.54 0.71
CA GLU A 57 2.72 14.01 1.80
C GLU A 57 1.53 13.07 2.01
N ASN A 58 1.80 11.89 2.58
CA ASN A 58 0.79 10.85 2.81
C ASN A 58 0.16 10.86 4.21
N LYS A 59 0.47 11.87 5.04
CA LYS A 59 -0.07 12.04 6.40
C LYS A 59 -1.59 12.05 6.41
N ASP A 60 -2.19 12.91 5.60
CA ASP A 60 -3.63 13.10 5.53
C ASP A 60 -4.32 11.85 4.98
N LEU A 61 -3.69 11.14 4.03
CA LEU A 61 -4.18 9.86 3.51
C LEU A 61 -4.17 8.79 4.61
N ALA A 62 -3.05 8.64 5.31
CA ALA A 62 -2.91 7.66 6.38
C ALA A 62 -3.94 7.86 7.50
N SER A 63 -4.22 9.13 7.83
CA SER A 63 -5.21 9.50 8.83
C SER A 63 -6.64 9.28 8.33
N LYS A 64 -6.94 9.75 7.11
CA LYS A 64 -8.27 9.64 6.47
C LYS A 64 -8.72 8.20 6.32
N TYR A 65 -7.82 7.31 5.90
CA TYR A 65 -8.12 5.91 5.64
C TYR A 65 -7.69 4.98 6.78
N LYS A 66 -7.24 5.53 7.91
CA LYS A 66 -6.88 4.78 9.13
C LYS A 66 -5.92 3.63 8.84
N PHE A 67 -4.82 3.90 8.12
CA PHE A 67 -3.86 2.85 7.72
C PHE A 67 -3.18 2.16 8.90
N MET A 68 -2.92 2.87 10.00
CA MET A 68 -2.30 2.28 11.20
C MET A 68 -3.08 1.07 11.74
N PRO A 69 -4.36 1.18 12.15
CA PRO A 69 -5.10 0.00 12.62
C PRO A 69 -5.33 -1.05 11.52
N LEU A 70 -5.52 -0.63 10.26
CA LEU A 70 -5.70 -1.55 9.14
C LEU A 70 -4.49 -2.46 8.93
N LEU A 71 -3.29 -1.88 8.89
CA LEU A 71 -2.04 -2.59 8.61
C LEU A 71 -1.53 -3.36 9.83
N ASN A 72 -1.80 -2.89 11.05
CA ASN A 72 -1.41 -3.58 12.27
C ASN A 72 -2.00 -5.00 12.38
N LYS A 73 -3.13 -5.29 11.71
CA LYS A 73 -3.69 -6.65 11.69
C LYS A 73 -2.73 -7.68 11.08
N PHE A 74 -1.90 -7.26 10.13
CA PHE A 74 -0.91 -8.09 9.47
C PHE A 74 0.43 -8.13 10.23
N VAL A 75 0.68 -7.15 11.10
CA VAL A 75 1.88 -7.12 11.96
C VAL A 75 1.76 -8.11 13.13
N GLY A 76 0.53 -8.34 13.61
CA GLY A 76 0.26 -9.27 14.70
C GLY A 76 0.42 -10.76 14.33
N ASN A 77 0.46 -11.09 13.04
CA ASN A 77 0.70 -12.45 12.56
C ASN A 77 2.21 -12.62 12.31
N VAL A 78 2.92 -13.24 13.26
CA VAL A 78 4.40 -13.36 13.31
C VAL A 78 4.94 -14.41 12.33
N GLU A 79 4.08 -15.05 11.52
CA GLU A 79 4.57 -15.73 10.33
C GLU A 79 5.15 -14.66 9.41
N GLU A 80 6.48 -14.71 9.19
CA GLU A 80 7.26 -13.80 8.33
C GLU A 80 6.84 -13.94 6.85
N ASN A 81 5.58 -13.62 6.59
CA ASN A 81 4.93 -13.73 5.30
C ASN A 81 5.00 -12.39 4.56
N GLU A 82 4.62 -12.41 3.28
CA GLU A 82 4.72 -11.21 2.46
C GLU A 82 3.80 -10.08 2.96
N GLU A 83 2.64 -10.42 3.55
CA GLU A 83 1.71 -9.43 4.10
C GLU A 83 2.33 -8.67 5.28
N TYR A 84 3.05 -9.38 6.16
CA TYR A 84 3.81 -8.80 7.26
C TYR A 84 4.87 -7.83 6.76
N VAL A 85 5.70 -8.28 5.80
CA VAL A 85 6.79 -7.46 5.23
C VAL A 85 6.25 -6.21 4.56
N LEU A 86 5.19 -6.32 3.75
CA LEU A 86 4.60 -5.17 3.07
C LEU A 86 3.95 -4.20 4.07
N SER A 87 3.19 -4.72 5.03
CA SER A 87 2.47 -3.88 6.01
C SER A 87 3.44 -3.11 6.90
N THR A 88 4.49 -3.76 7.40
CA THR A 88 5.55 -3.09 8.19
C THR A 88 6.31 -2.06 7.37
N THR A 89 6.60 -2.34 6.10
CA THR A 89 7.25 -1.39 5.20
C THR A 89 6.40 -0.14 4.98
N ILE A 90 5.10 -0.31 4.70
CA ILE A 90 4.17 0.82 4.51
C ILE A 90 4.10 1.68 5.78
N LEU A 91 3.91 1.05 6.94
CA LEU A 91 3.89 1.74 8.23
C LEU A 91 5.19 2.52 8.50
N HIS A 92 6.33 1.90 8.19
CA HIS A 92 7.64 2.54 8.36
C HIS A 92 7.78 3.78 7.46
N VAL A 93 7.43 3.67 6.18
CA VAL A 93 7.48 4.80 5.23
C VAL A 93 6.60 5.96 5.69
N ILE A 94 5.37 5.67 6.16
CA ILE A 94 4.46 6.69 6.70
C ILE A 94 5.08 7.32 7.96
N GLY A 95 5.57 6.53 8.91
CA GLY A 95 6.17 7.02 10.16
C GLY A 95 7.34 7.98 9.90
N VAL A 96 8.29 7.57 9.07
CA VAL A 96 9.47 8.38 8.70
C VAL A 96 9.07 9.69 8.02
N ARG A 97 8.13 9.64 7.05
CA ARG A 97 7.72 10.84 6.29
C ARG A 97 6.87 11.80 7.10
N ASN A 98 6.13 11.29 8.07
CA ASN A 98 5.22 12.11 8.87
C ASN A 98 5.92 12.89 10.00
N GLY A 99 7.24 12.74 10.14
CA GLY A 99 8.00 13.27 11.26
C GLY A 99 7.49 12.72 12.60
N SER A 100 6.91 11.52 12.59
CA SER A 100 6.48 10.88 13.83
C SER A 100 7.75 10.51 14.59
N ASP A 101 7.99 11.22 15.68
CA ASP A 101 9.05 10.92 16.66
C ASP A 101 8.82 9.58 17.39
N ASP A 102 7.73 8.87 17.08
CA ASP A 102 7.52 7.50 17.50
C ASP A 102 8.50 6.60 16.75
N LYS A 103 9.70 6.55 17.32
CA LYS A 103 10.78 5.60 17.07
C LYS A 103 10.28 4.17 17.19
N MET A 104 9.48 3.69 16.24
CA MET A 104 9.42 2.27 15.95
C MET A 104 10.59 1.96 14.99
N ILE A 105 11.80 2.23 15.50
CA ILE A 105 12.99 1.50 15.08
C ILE A 105 12.77 0.11 15.65
N LEU A 106 12.06 -0.76 14.92
CA LEU A 106 12.26 -2.19 15.14
C LEU A 106 13.68 -2.45 14.65
N ALA A 107 14.62 -2.32 15.57
CA ALA A 107 15.98 -2.75 15.37
C ALA A 107 15.90 -4.26 15.11
N ILE A 108 15.93 -4.64 13.84
CA ILE A 108 16.30 -5.99 13.42
C ILE A 108 17.75 -6.15 13.86
N SER A 109 17.93 -6.58 15.11
CA SER A 109 19.22 -6.91 15.69
C SER A 109 19.20 -8.41 15.93
N ARG A 110 19.76 -9.13 14.96
CA ARG A 110 20.40 -10.46 15.01
C ARG A 110 19.81 -11.54 15.91
#